data_AF-A0A512A971-F1
#
_entry.id   AF-A0A512A971-F1
#
_cell.length_a   1.000
_cell.length_b   1.000
_cell.length_c   1.000
_cell.angle_alpha   90.00
_cell.angle_beta   90.00
_cell.angle_gamma   90.00
#
_symmetry.space_group_name_H-M   'P 1'
#
loop_
_entity.id
_entity.type
_entity.pdbx_description
1 polymer ?
#
loop_
_entity_poly.entity_id
_entity_poly.type
_entity_poly.pdbx_seq_one_letter_code
_entity_poly.pdbx_strand_id
1 'polypeptide(L)'
;MRKIIFIGQSGDEAVYYNTRTREALVASKSALLNTEGARKSNRAIIPLMFAFVFLGIVGGLVAIPAFSGFRYNSEMTKFFITGFMFVFFGSMWMLEIALYKNVKYVRGATKQQFIKAVDSNLFWENFDVKKASIGKFCAFLAVMLLLLFATVITFIAFIPGIIDSFERKAPFELQIITSPLIGILPAVFYLSLFQNNPIRWLLAVRKYEQGKVIFAEDKEKKHE
;
A
#
# COMPACT_ATOMS: atom_id res chain seq x y z
N MET A 1 4.33 13.53 7.04
CA MET A 1 4.46 12.07 7.34
C MET A 1 3.49 11.68 8.45
N ARG A 2 2.80 10.54 8.32
CA ARG A 2 1.84 10.05 9.31
C ARG A 2 2.56 9.63 10.61
N LYS A 3 2.03 9.96 11.79
CA LYS A 3 2.66 9.66 13.09
C LYS A 3 2.36 8.25 13.63
N ILE A 4 1.17 7.74 13.35
CA ILE A 4 0.74 6.39 13.74
C ILE A 4 0.97 5.46 12.55
N ILE A 5 1.81 4.45 12.72
CA ILE A 5 2.12 3.47 11.66
C ILE A 5 1.43 2.15 11.97
N PHE A 6 0.94 1.47 10.94
CA PHE A 6 0.36 0.14 11.08
C PHE A 6 1.46 -0.90 11.25
N ILE A 7 1.36 -1.73 12.29
CA ILE A 7 2.34 -2.77 12.60
C ILE A 7 1.90 -4.13 12.06
N GLY A 8 0.63 -4.48 12.18
CA GLY A 8 0.13 -5.79 11.74
C GLY A 8 -1.18 -6.16 12.41
N GLN A 9 -1.54 -7.44 12.32
CA GLN A 9 -2.80 -7.95 12.86
C GLN A 9 -2.58 -8.80 14.11
N SER A 10 -3.47 -8.64 15.09
CA SER A 10 -3.55 -9.54 16.24
C SER A 10 -4.97 -10.05 16.36
N GLY A 11 -5.30 -11.12 15.63
CA GLY A 11 -6.66 -11.65 15.55
C GLY A 11 -7.60 -10.67 14.83
N ASP A 12 -8.64 -10.20 15.53
CA ASP A 12 -9.61 -9.23 14.98
C ASP A 12 -9.23 -7.77 15.21
N GLU A 13 -7.98 -7.53 15.61
CA GLU A 13 -7.46 -6.21 15.89
C GLU A 13 -6.31 -5.82 14.96
N ALA A 14 -6.28 -4.53 14.61
CA ALA A 14 -5.17 -3.87 13.96
C ALA A 14 -4.30 -3.20 15.02
N VAL A 15 -3.00 -3.50 14.99
CA VAL A 15 -2.02 -2.92 15.92
C VAL A 15 -1.21 -1.85 15.21
N TYR A 16 -0.92 -0.79 15.95
CA TYR A 16 -0.23 0.39 15.49
C TYR A 16 0.88 0.79 16.45
N TYR A 17 1.78 1.64 15.96
CA TYR A 17 2.83 2.26 16.76
C TYR A 17 2.81 3.77 16.56
N ASN A 18 2.75 4.53 17.66
CA ASN A 18 2.85 5.98 17.61
C ASN A 18 4.32 6.40 17.66
N THR A 19 4.85 6.93 16.55
CA THR A 19 6.27 7.29 16.49
C THR A 19 6.66 8.48 17.39
N ARG A 20 5.68 9.28 17.84
CA ARG A 20 5.91 10.44 18.72
C ARG A 20 5.93 10.03 20.20
N THR A 21 4.90 9.32 20.65
CA THR A 21 4.77 8.91 22.06
C THR A 21 5.45 7.57 22.36
N ARG A 22 5.81 6.80 21.33
CA ARG A 22 6.37 5.44 21.42
C ARG A 22 5.39 4.40 21.96
N GLU A 23 4.11 4.72 21.95
CA GLU A 23 3.05 3.85 22.42
C GLU A 23 2.68 2.81 21.36
N ALA A 24 2.49 1.57 21.81
CA ALA A 24 1.77 0.56 21.07
C ALA A 24 0.26 0.79 21.23
N LEU A 25 -0.45 0.75 20.13
CA LEU A 25 -1.88 1.08 20.05
C LEU A 25 -2.63 -0.02 19.32
N VAL A 26 -3.90 -0.22 19.65
CA VAL A 26 -4.74 -1.25 19.04
C VAL A 26 -6.14 -0.73 18.78
N ALA A 27 -6.74 -1.14 17.67
CA ALA A 27 -8.15 -0.89 17.34
C ALA A 27 -8.73 -2.09 16.59
N SER A 28 -10.06 -2.19 16.50
CA SER A 28 -10.71 -3.21 15.67
C SER A 28 -10.24 -3.12 14.22
N LYS A 29 -9.91 -4.24 13.58
CA LYS A 29 -9.51 -4.24 12.16
C LYS A 29 -10.69 -3.85 11.27
N SER A 30 -10.41 -3.29 10.10
CA SER A 30 -11.46 -3.01 9.11
C SER A 30 -11.86 -4.30 8.37
N ALA A 31 -13.05 -4.32 7.78
CA ALA A 31 -13.51 -5.45 6.95
C ALA A 31 -12.59 -5.72 5.74
N LEU A 32 -11.88 -4.69 5.25
CA LEU A 32 -10.93 -4.81 4.15
C LEU A 32 -9.57 -5.36 4.59
N LEU A 33 -9.27 -5.32 5.89
CA LEU A 33 -7.99 -5.69 6.44
C LEU A 33 -8.02 -7.15 6.92
N ASN A 34 -7.74 -8.09 6.02
CA ASN A 34 -7.72 -9.51 6.32
C ASN A 34 -6.44 -10.20 5.80
N THR A 35 -5.31 -10.04 6.52
CA THR A 35 -4.04 -10.66 6.13
C THR A 35 -4.05 -12.16 6.38
N GLU A 36 -4.73 -12.65 7.42
CA GLU A 36 -4.92 -14.08 7.67
C GLU A 36 -5.71 -14.77 6.54
N GLY A 37 -6.75 -14.13 6.02
CA GLY A 37 -7.51 -14.60 4.86
C GLY A 37 -6.66 -14.61 3.58
N ALA A 38 -5.91 -13.54 3.33
CA ALA A 38 -4.96 -13.47 2.22
C ALA A 38 -3.87 -14.56 2.31
N ARG A 39 -3.44 -14.91 3.53
CA ARG A 39 -2.45 -15.96 3.82
C ARG A 39 -2.98 -17.36 3.51
N LYS A 40 -4.25 -17.64 3.84
CA LYS A 40 -4.86 -18.97 3.66
C LYS A 40 -5.36 -19.20 2.23
N SER A 41 -5.68 -18.12 1.51
CA SER A 41 -6.14 -18.22 0.14
C SER A 41 -5.97 -16.89 -0.59
N ASN A 42 -5.43 -16.95 -1.81
CA ASN A 42 -5.48 -15.84 -2.75
C ASN A 42 -6.92 -15.42 -3.12
N ARG A 43 -7.98 -16.06 -2.58
CA ARG A 43 -9.40 -15.71 -2.80
C ARG A 43 -9.80 -14.28 -2.44
N ALA A 44 -9.04 -13.53 -1.64
CA ALA A 44 -9.34 -12.11 -1.39
C ALA A 44 -8.57 -11.18 -2.35
N ILE A 45 -7.36 -11.57 -2.76
CA ILE A 45 -6.50 -10.81 -3.68
C ILE A 45 -6.96 -11.00 -5.13
N ILE A 46 -7.36 -12.22 -5.51
CA ILE A 46 -7.81 -12.57 -6.87
C ILE A 46 -9.05 -11.75 -7.27
N PRO A 47 -10.12 -11.64 -6.48
CA PRO A 47 -11.27 -10.81 -6.84
C PRO A 47 -10.97 -9.33 -6.82
N LEU A 48 -10.05 -8.86 -5.95
CA LEU A 48 -9.66 -7.45 -5.92
C LEU A 48 -8.80 -7.10 -7.14
N MET A 49 -7.84 -7.96 -7.51
CA MET A 49 -7.10 -7.86 -8.77
C MET A 49 -8.06 -7.96 -9.97
N PHE A 50 -9.00 -8.92 -9.97
CA PHE A 50 -10.02 -9.02 -11.00
C PHE A 50 -10.90 -7.78 -11.04
N ALA A 51 -11.27 -7.17 -9.91
CA ALA A 51 -12.06 -5.95 -9.89
C ALA A 51 -11.27 -4.76 -10.44
N PHE A 52 -9.98 -4.62 -10.09
CA PHE A 52 -9.11 -3.58 -10.65
C PHE A 52 -8.82 -3.79 -12.14
N VAL A 53 -8.55 -5.02 -12.54
CA VAL A 53 -8.34 -5.40 -13.94
C VAL A 53 -9.65 -5.26 -14.73
N PHE A 54 -10.79 -5.63 -14.17
CA PHE A 54 -12.12 -5.49 -14.78
C PHE A 54 -12.54 -4.02 -14.88
N LEU A 55 -12.31 -3.19 -13.86
CA LEU A 55 -12.53 -1.73 -13.94
C LEU A 55 -11.58 -1.07 -14.95
N GLY A 56 -10.33 -1.53 -15.02
CA GLY A 56 -9.38 -1.09 -16.04
C GLY A 56 -9.77 -1.54 -17.46
N ILE A 57 -10.26 -2.76 -17.62
CA ILE A 57 -10.71 -3.34 -18.89
C ILE A 57 -12.05 -2.75 -19.33
N VAL A 58 -13.02 -2.54 -18.43
CA VAL A 58 -14.32 -1.92 -18.76
C VAL A 58 -14.15 -0.44 -19.03
N GLY A 59 -13.36 0.28 -18.23
CA GLY A 59 -12.96 1.67 -18.53
C GLY A 59 -12.19 1.76 -19.85
N GLY A 60 -11.34 0.76 -20.13
CA GLY A 60 -10.65 0.60 -21.40
C GLY A 60 -11.57 0.32 -22.58
N LEU A 61 -12.57 -0.56 -22.43
CA LEU A 61 -13.55 -0.94 -23.46
C LEU A 61 -14.40 0.26 -23.91
N VAL A 62 -14.77 1.14 -22.98
CA VAL A 62 -15.43 2.41 -23.30
C VAL A 62 -14.49 3.38 -24.05
N ALA A 63 -13.18 3.25 -23.83
CA ALA A 63 -12.15 4.02 -24.53
C ALA A 63 -11.67 3.36 -25.85
N ILE A 64 -12.18 2.17 -26.21
CA ILE A 64 -11.79 1.52 -27.47
C ILE A 64 -12.29 2.37 -28.65
N PRO A 65 -11.43 2.72 -29.62
CA PRO A 65 -11.78 3.60 -30.73
C PRO A 65 -12.57 2.90 -31.83
N ALA A 66 -13.60 2.14 -31.47
CA ALA A 66 -14.42 1.37 -32.42
C ALA A 66 -15.05 2.28 -33.49
N PHE A 67 -15.35 3.54 -33.13
CA PHE A 67 -15.92 4.55 -34.04
C PHE A 67 -14.90 5.54 -34.62
N SER A 68 -13.61 5.47 -34.27
CA SER A 68 -12.55 6.32 -34.81
C SER A 68 -11.47 5.55 -35.58
N GLY A 69 -11.85 4.39 -36.13
CA GLY A 69 -10.95 3.55 -36.93
C GLY A 69 -9.76 3.01 -36.16
N PHE A 70 -9.92 2.73 -34.86
CA PHE A 70 -8.86 2.27 -33.97
C PHE A 70 -7.66 3.24 -33.88
N ARG A 71 -7.90 4.55 -33.89
CA ARG A 71 -6.86 5.58 -33.67
C ARG A 71 -7.17 6.43 -32.45
N TYR A 72 -6.13 6.88 -31.76
CA TYR A 72 -6.26 7.79 -30.63
C TYR A 72 -6.92 9.13 -31.02
N ASN A 73 -7.80 9.64 -30.16
CA ASN A 73 -8.44 10.95 -30.30
C ASN A 73 -8.33 11.74 -28.97
N SER A 74 -8.41 13.07 -29.04
CA SER A 74 -8.29 13.98 -27.89
C SER A 74 -9.28 13.71 -26.77
N GLU A 75 -10.49 13.25 -27.09
CA GLU A 75 -11.49 12.85 -26.07
C GLU A 75 -11.06 11.60 -25.29
N MET A 76 -10.36 10.65 -25.93
CA MET A 76 -9.86 9.45 -25.26
C MET A 76 -8.79 9.77 -24.23
N THR A 77 -7.94 10.76 -24.50
CA THR A 77 -6.94 11.24 -23.56
C THR A 77 -7.56 11.61 -22.22
N LYS A 78 -8.71 12.29 -22.23
CA LYS A 78 -9.44 12.67 -21.00
C LYS A 78 -9.93 11.44 -20.23
N PHE A 79 -10.46 10.44 -20.93
CA PHE A 79 -10.91 9.18 -20.30
C PHE A 79 -9.76 8.39 -19.69
N PHE A 80 -8.61 8.28 -20.39
CA PHE A 80 -7.43 7.60 -19.85
C PHE A 80 -6.86 8.30 -18.62
N ILE A 81 -6.69 9.62 -18.66
CA ILE A 81 -6.22 10.41 -17.50
C ILE A 81 -7.20 10.24 -16.33
N THR A 82 -8.50 10.34 -16.58
CA THR A 82 -9.53 10.18 -15.55
C THR A 82 -9.50 8.77 -14.94
N GLY A 83 -9.35 7.73 -15.77
CA GLY A 83 -9.22 6.35 -15.33
C GLY A 83 -7.98 6.12 -14.48
N PHE A 84 -6.82 6.63 -14.88
CA PHE A 84 -5.59 6.52 -14.09
C PHE A 84 -5.69 7.28 -12.76
N MET A 85 -6.28 8.48 -12.75
CA MET A 85 -6.53 9.24 -11.53
C MET A 85 -7.50 8.51 -10.60
N PHE A 86 -8.56 7.91 -11.14
CA PHE A 86 -9.48 7.08 -10.37
C PHE A 86 -8.77 5.87 -9.74
N VAL A 87 -7.94 5.17 -10.51
CA VAL A 87 -7.15 4.03 -9.98
C VAL A 87 -6.18 4.50 -8.88
N PHE A 88 -5.47 5.60 -9.09
CA PHE A 88 -4.53 6.15 -8.12
C PHE A 88 -5.22 6.57 -6.81
N PHE A 89 -6.22 7.45 -6.88
CA PHE A 89 -6.94 7.93 -5.69
C PHE A 89 -7.80 6.85 -5.05
N GLY A 90 -8.41 5.97 -5.84
CA GLY A 90 -9.18 4.82 -5.35
C GLY A 90 -8.31 3.86 -4.56
N SER A 91 -7.10 3.55 -5.05
CA SER A 91 -6.13 2.70 -4.33
C SER A 91 -5.70 3.33 -3.01
N MET A 92 -5.40 4.63 -3.04
CA MET A 92 -5.05 5.43 -1.86
C MET A 92 -6.14 5.44 -0.80
N TRP A 93 -7.39 5.68 -1.21
CA TRP A 93 -8.55 5.72 -0.34
C TRP A 93 -8.87 4.34 0.26
N MET A 94 -8.86 3.29 -0.57
CA MET A 94 -9.10 1.93 -0.08
C MET A 94 -8.09 1.49 0.97
N LEU A 95 -6.82 1.86 0.83
CA LEU A 95 -5.80 1.51 1.81
C LEU A 95 -5.88 2.33 3.09
N GLU A 96 -6.26 3.60 3.00
CA GLU A 96 -6.59 4.40 4.20
C GLU A 96 -7.73 3.75 4.98
N ILE A 97 -8.78 3.26 4.29
CA ILE A 97 -9.87 2.52 4.95
C ILE A 97 -9.39 1.18 5.49
N ALA A 98 -8.61 0.43 4.71
CA ALA A 98 -8.13 -0.89 5.12
C ALA A 98 -7.30 -0.76 6.40
N LEU A 99 -6.28 0.09 6.39
CA LEU A 99 -5.30 0.18 7.46
C LEU A 99 -5.70 1.11 8.59
N TYR A 100 -6.44 2.18 8.33
CA TYR A 100 -6.58 3.30 9.27
C TYR A 100 -8.03 3.69 9.62
N LYS A 101 -9.07 3.01 9.11
CA LYS A 101 -10.48 3.35 9.39
C LYS A 101 -10.76 3.56 10.88
N ASN A 102 -10.23 2.70 11.75
CA ASN A 102 -10.51 2.70 13.18
C ASN A 102 -9.38 3.31 14.03
N VAL A 103 -8.39 3.97 13.40
CA VAL A 103 -7.22 4.52 14.10
C VAL A 103 -7.56 5.64 15.09
N LYS A 104 -8.74 6.27 14.95
CA LYS A 104 -9.23 7.30 15.88
C LYS A 104 -9.74 6.71 17.20
N TYR A 105 -10.10 5.44 17.22
CA TYR A 105 -10.65 4.72 18.37
C TYR A 105 -9.62 3.78 19.00
N VAL A 106 -8.34 4.15 18.90
CA VAL A 106 -7.23 3.34 19.42
C VAL A 106 -7.17 3.39 20.93
N ARG A 107 -6.91 2.22 21.53
CA ARG A 107 -6.53 2.05 22.94
C ARG A 107 -5.09 1.58 23.05
N GLY A 108 -4.53 1.57 24.25
CA GLY A 108 -3.19 1.00 24.48
C GLY A 108 -3.16 -0.49 24.13
N ALA A 109 -2.11 -0.92 23.42
CA ALA A 109 -1.91 -2.34 23.12
C ALA A 109 -1.06 -3.02 24.19
N THR A 110 -1.32 -4.31 24.41
CA THR A 110 -0.46 -5.18 25.24
C THR A 110 0.79 -5.58 24.48
N LYS A 111 1.84 -5.98 25.23
CA LYS A 111 3.06 -6.51 24.61
C LYS A 111 2.77 -7.72 23.72
N GLN A 112 1.87 -8.61 24.15
CA GLN A 112 1.49 -9.81 23.40
C GLN A 112 0.80 -9.47 22.07
N GLN A 113 -0.15 -8.53 22.06
CA GLN A 113 -0.80 -8.04 20.84
C GLN A 113 0.22 -7.48 19.86
N PHE A 114 1.19 -6.71 20.36
CA PHE A 114 2.24 -6.12 19.52
C PHE A 114 3.14 -7.18 18.88
N ILE A 115 3.60 -8.17 19.63
CA ILE A 115 4.42 -9.27 19.09
C ILE A 115 3.66 -10.04 18.03
N LYS A 116 2.40 -10.42 18.31
CA LYS A 116 1.56 -11.15 17.35
C LYS A 116 1.34 -10.36 16.07
N ALA A 117 1.22 -9.03 16.17
CA ALA A 117 1.13 -8.15 15.01
C ALA A 117 2.43 -8.06 14.21
N VAL A 118 3.59 -8.04 14.87
CA VAL A 118 4.89 -8.07 14.19
C VAL A 118 5.07 -9.39 13.45
N ASP A 119 4.76 -10.52 14.09
CA ASP A 119 4.97 -11.86 13.53
C ASP A 119 3.98 -12.22 12.41
N SER A 120 2.77 -11.66 12.45
CA SER A 120 1.77 -11.81 11.37
C SER A 120 2.01 -10.86 10.19
N ASN A 121 2.99 -9.96 10.27
CA ASN A 121 3.23 -9.01 9.20
C ASN A 121 3.92 -9.69 8.01
N LEU A 122 3.35 -9.50 6.82
CA LEU A 122 3.86 -10.06 5.56
C LEU A 122 5.31 -9.65 5.23
N PHE A 123 5.75 -8.47 5.66
CA PHE A 123 7.16 -8.05 5.49
C PHE A 123 8.10 -8.87 6.37
N TRP A 124 7.64 -9.27 7.56
CA TRP A 124 8.48 -9.93 8.56
C TRP A 124 8.50 -11.44 8.42
N GLU A 125 7.39 -12.02 7.96
CA GLU A 125 7.20 -13.45 7.78
C GLU A 125 8.31 -14.08 6.92
N ASN A 126 8.70 -13.40 5.83
CA ASN A 126 9.70 -13.89 4.85
C ASN A 126 11.15 -13.97 5.37
N PHE A 127 11.43 -13.54 6.61
CA PHE A 127 12.76 -13.62 7.20
C PHE A 127 12.85 -14.74 8.22
N ASP A 128 13.81 -15.65 8.09
CA ASP A 128 14.03 -16.73 9.07
C ASP A 128 14.44 -16.17 10.44
N VAL A 129 15.42 -15.26 10.45
CA VAL A 129 15.90 -14.63 11.68
C VAL A 129 14.99 -13.45 12.03
N LYS A 130 14.15 -13.58 13.05
CA LYS A 130 13.22 -12.52 13.51
C LYS A 130 13.91 -11.44 14.37
N LYS A 131 14.96 -10.82 13.83
CA LYS A 131 15.70 -9.71 14.47
C LYS A 131 15.88 -8.53 13.54
N ALA A 132 15.75 -7.30 14.03
CA ALA A 132 16.01 -6.09 13.27
C ALA A 132 17.53 -5.90 13.09
N SER A 133 18.03 -6.07 11.88
CA SER A 133 19.45 -5.95 11.53
C SER A 133 19.71 -4.84 10.54
N ILE A 134 20.96 -4.38 10.46
CA ILE A 134 21.42 -3.41 9.46
C ILE A 134 21.19 -3.97 8.04
N GLY A 135 21.42 -5.26 7.83
CA GLY A 135 21.17 -5.90 6.53
C GLY A 135 19.71 -5.78 6.08
N LYS A 136 18.75 -6.00 6.98
CA LYS A 136 17.32 -5.82 6.66
C LYS A 136 16.94 -4.36 6.43
N PHE A 137 17.58 -3.44 7.15
CA PHE A 137 17.42 -2.02 6.91
C PHE A 137 17.89 -1.66 5.49
N CYS A 138 19.06 -2.13 5.07
CA CYS A 138 19.58 -1.93 3.72
C CYS A 138 18.68 -2.58 2.67
N ALA A 139 18.14 -3.79 2.92
CA ALA A 139 17.23 -4.46 2.01
C ALA A 139 15.92 -3.66 1.81
N PHE A 140 15.29 -3.20 2.89
CA PHE A 140 14.10 -2.35 2.79
C PHE A 140 14.42 -1.01 2.10
N LEU A 141 15.58 -0.41 2.37
CA LEU A 141 16.02 0.79 1.66
C LEU A 141 16.21 0.53 0.15
N ALA A 142 16.83 -0.59 -0.22
CA ALA A 142 17.03 -0.97 -1.61
C ALA A 142 15.69 -1.19 -2.33
N VAL A 143 14.73 -1.90 -1.71
CA VAL A 143 13.37 -2.07 -2.26
C VAL A 143 12.69 -0.72 -2.46
N MET A 144 12.82 0.19 -1.50
CA MET A 144 12.26 1.54 -1.61
C MET A 144 12.89 2.36 -2.74
N LEU A 145 14.20 2.26 -2.93
CA LEU A 145 14.91 2.90 -4.04
C LEU A 145 14.54 2.29 -5.39
N LEU A 146 14.44 0.96 -5.48
CA LEU A 146 13.98 0.28 -6.69
C LEU A 146 12.55 0.70 -7.05
N LEU A 147 11.66 0.82 -6.06
CA LEU A 147 10.30 1.30 -6.26
C LEU A 147 10.28 2.77 -6.74
N LEU A 148 11.16 3.62 -6.19
CA LEU A 148 11.35 4.99 -6.67
C LEU A 148 11.80 5.02 -8.13
N PHE A 149 12.88 4.28 -8.46
CA PHE A 149 13.40 4.23 -9.83
C PHE A 149 12.38 3.67 -10.81
N ALA A 150 11.69 2.57 -10.47
CA ALA A 150 10.63 2.00 -11.29
C ALA A 150 9.50 3.02 -11.53
N THR A 151 9.11 3.77 -10.50
CA THR A 151 8.11 4.84 -10.63
C THR A 151 8.63 5.93 -11.57
N VAL A 152 9.82 6.49 -11.31
CA VAL A 152 10.40 7.57 -12.13
C VAL A 152 10.59 7.15 -13.59
N ILE A 153 11.16 5.97 -13.84
CA ILE A 153 11.35 5.41 -15.19
C ILE A 153 10.01 5.25 -15.88
N THR A 154 8.99 4.72 -15.18
CA THR A 154 7.64 4.60 -15.75
C THR A 154 7.12 5.97 -16.17
N PHE A 155 7.20 7.00 -15.31
CA PHE A 155 6.73 8.33 -15.67
C PHE A 155 7.53 8.95 -16.83
N ILE A 156 8.86 8.83 -16.85
CA ILE A 156 9.70 9.41 -17.90
C ILE A 156 9.56 8.66 -19.23
N ALA A 157 9.43 7.34 -19.21
CA ALA A 157 9.36 6.54 -20.43
C ALA A 157 7.94 6.46 -21.02
N PHE A 158 6.92 6.31 -20.17
CA PHE A 158 5.54 6.11 -20.65
C PHE A 158 4.80 7.41 -20.91
N ILE A 159 4.94 8.46 -20.08
CA ILE A 159 4.13 9.67 -20.23
C ILE A 159 4.41 10.38 -21.57
N PRO A 160 5.67 10.60 -21.99
CA PRO A 160 5.95 11.21 -23.28
C PRO A 160 5.47 10.35 -24.45
N GLY A 161 5.63 9.02 -24.38
CA GLY A 161 5.15 8.11 -25.43
C GLY A 161 3.63 8.09 -25.55
N ILE A 162 2.92 8.17 -24.43
CA ILE A 162 1.45 8.33 -24.40
C ILE A 162 1.04 9.67 -25.01
N ILE A 163 1.70 10.77 -24.64
CA ILE A 163 1.40 12.11 -25.18
C ILE A 163 1.65 12.15 -26.68
N ASP A 164 2.80 11.68 -27.15
CA ASP A 164 3.16 11.63 -28.58
C ASP A 164 2.17 10.74 -29.37
N SER A 165 1.75 9.61 -28.81
CA SER A 165 0.74 8.73 -29.39
C SER A 165 -0.62 9.43 -29.53
N PHE A 166 -1.00 10.27 -28.56
CA PHE A 166 -2.22 11.07 -28.62
C PHE A 166 -2.12 12.22 -29.63
N GLU A 167 -1.01 12.96 -29.64
CA GLU A 167 -0.78 14.08 -30.57
C GLU A 167 -0.79 13.62 -32.03
N ARG A 168 -0.13 12.48 -32.32
CA ARG A 168 -0.03 11.93 -33.68
C ARG A 168 -1.25 11.14 -34.12
N LYS A 169 -2.26 10.96 -33.26
CA LYS A 169 -3.40 10.05 -33.49
C LYS A 169 -2.89 8.68 -33.94
N ALA A 170 -1.92 8.13 -33.21
CA ALA A 170 -1.32 6.84 -33.52
C ALA A 170 -2.39 5.73 -33.52
N PRO A 171 -2.13 4.59 -34.19
CA PRO A 171 -2.95 3.41 -34.04
C PRO A 171 -3.10 3.05 -32.56
N PHE A 172 -4.30 2.65 -32.17
CA PHE A 172 -4.62 2.30 -30.82
C PHE A 172 -3.89 1.02 -30.41
N GLU A 173 -3.21 1.06 -29.28
CA GLU A 173 -2.48 -0.07 -28.73
C GLU A 173 -3.16 -0.54 -27.44
N LEU A 174 -3.63 -1.79 -27.44
CA LEU A 174 -4.30 -2.40 -26.29
C LEU A 174 -3.42 -2.41 -25.03
N GLN A 175 -2.10 -2.38 -25.19
CA GLN A 175 -1.12 -2.35 -24.10
C GLN A 175 -1.33 -1.16 -23.14
N ILE A 176 -1.83 -0.02 -23.63
CA ILE A 176 -2.10 1.17 -22.81
C ILE A 176 -3.31 0.97 -21.88
N ILE A 177 -4.34 0.24 -22.33
CA ILE A 177 -5.48 -0.17 -21.50
C ILE A 177 -5.06 -1.23 -20.48
N THR A 178 -4.18 -2.15 -20.88
CA THR A 178 -3.74 -3.26 -20.03
C THR A 178 -2.56 -2.90 -19.13
N SER A 179 -2.25 -1.60 -18.94
CA SER A 179 -1.22 -1.13 -18.03
C SER A 179 -1.78 -0.50 -16.72
N PRO A 180 -2.56 -1.25 -15.89
CA PRO A 180 -2.95 -0.79 -14.54
C PRO A 180 -1.74 -0.37 -13.68
N LEU A 181 -0.55 -0.87 -14.01
CA LEU A 181 0.70 -0.51 -13.36
C LEU A 181 0.94 1.01 -13.34
N ILE A 182 0.51 1.77 -14.36
CA ILE A 182 0.71 3.23 -14.40
C ILE A 182 -0.05 3.94 -13.28
N GLY A 183 -1.27 3.50 -12.94
CA GLY A 183 -2.06 4.08 -11.85
C GLY A 183 -1.70 3.51 -10.47
N ILE A 184 -1.41 2.20 -10.42
CA ILE A 184 -1.15 1.48 -9.15
C ILE A 184 0.25 1.77 -8.60
N LEU A 185 1.27 1.80 -9.46
CA LEU A 185 2.67 1.98 -9.06
C LEU A 185 2.91 3.29 -8.26
N PRO A 186 2.47 4.48 -8.73
CA PRO A 186 2.58 5.69 -7.93
C PRO A 186 1.80 5.63 -6.61
N ALA A 187 0.67 4.93 -6.56
CA ALA A 187 -0.07 4.70 -5.32
C ALA A 187 0.80 3.87 -4.34
N VAL A 188 1.29 2.70 -4.77
CA VAL A 188 2.17 1.82 -3.97
C VAL A 188 3.41 2.56 -3.49
N PHE A 189 4.02 3.37 -4.35
CA PHE A 189 5.16 4.22 -4.02
C PHE A 189 4.82 5.25 -2.92
N TYR A 190 3.73 6.00 -3.08
CA TYR A 190 3.29 6.96 -2.06
C TYR A 190 3.06 6.28 -0.71
N LEU A 191 2.38 5.13 -0.71
CA LEU A 191 2.05 4.39 0.50
C LEU A 191 3.30 3.92 1.24
N SER A 192 4.23 3.34 0.48
CA SER A 192 5.49 2.79 1.00
C SER A 192 6.41 3.90 1.51
N LEU A 193 6.30 5.13 1.01
CA LEU A 193 7.09 6.25 1.53
C LEU A 193 6.41 6.97 2.70
N PHE A 194 5.14 7.32 2.55
CA PHE A 194 4.48 8.34 3.38
C PHE A 194 3.48 7.78 4.38
N GLN A 195 2.76 6.70 4.05
CA GLN A 195 1.72 6.14 4.90
C GLN A 195 2.23 5.02 5.82
N ASN A 196 2.78 3.95 5.26
CA ASN A 196 3.21 2.77 6.02
C ASN A 196 4.62 2.32 5.62
N ASN A 197 5.59 3.18 5.93
CA ASN A 197 6.96 3.01 5.47
C ASN A 197 7.66 1.78 6.10
N PRO A 198 8.17 0.83 5.30
CA PRO A 198 8.82 -0.39 5.81
C PRO A 198 10.03 -0.14 6.71
N ILE A 199 10.78 0.94 6.45
CA ILE A 199 11.92 1.35 7.28
C ILE A 199 11.41 1.82 8.65
N ARG A 200 10.34 2.64 8.67
CA ARG A 200 9.73 3.10 9.94
C ARG A 200 9.12 1.95 10.72
N TRP A 201 8.53 0.98 10.02
CA TRP A 201 8.03 -0.26 10.59
C TRP A 201 9.18 -1.05 11.24
N LEU A 202 10.30 -1.26 10.53
CA LEU A 202 11.48 -1.95 11.06
C LEU A 202 12.09 -1.23 12.28
N LEU A 203 12.10 0.11 12.26
CA LEU A 203 12.55 0.91 13.39
C LEU A 203 11.64 0.77 14.62
N ALA A 204 10.33 0.57 14.43
CA ALA A 204 9.42 0.28 15.53
C ALA A 204 9.71 -1.10 16.16
N VAL A 205 9.95 -2.12 15.32
CA VAL A 205 10.38 -3.45 15.78
C VAL A 205 11.71 -3.38 16.54
N ARG A 206 12.70 -2.65 16.01
CA ARG A 206 13.97 -2.45 16.71
C ARG A 206 13.81 -1.73 18.05
N LYS A 207 12.89 -0.77 18.15
CA LYS A 207 12.59 -0.10 19.43
C LYS A 207 11.93 -1.06 20.42
N TYR A 208 11.09 -1.96 19.94
CA TYR A 208 10.52 -3.02 20.76
C TYR A 208 11.63 -3.94 21.30
N GLU A 209 12.54 -4.41 20.45
CA GLU A 209 13.70 -5.23 20.85
C GLU A 209 14.59 -4.52 21.90
N GLN A 210 14.63 -3.20 21.88
CA GLN A 210 15.37 -2.37 22.84
C GLN A 210 14.59 -2.03 24.12
N GLY A 211 13.35 -2.52 24.27
CA GLY A 211 12.49 -2.18 25.42
C GLY A 211 12.04 -0.73 25.47
N LYS A 212 12.01 -0.03 24.33
CA LYS A 212 11.66 1.41 24.23
C LYS A 212 10.22 1.70 23.82
N VAL A 213 9.41 0.65 23.61
CA VAL A 213 7.99 0.75 23.28
C VAL A 213 7.20 0.75 24.59
N ILE A 214 6.22 1.65 24.68
CA ILE A 214 5.33 1.79 25.83
C ILE A 214 4.06 1.01 25.56
N PHE A 215 3.74 0.08 26.45
CA PHE A 215 2.52 -0.74 26.39
C PHE A 215 1.47 -0.24 27.38
N ALA A 216 0.25 -0.76 27.25
CA ALA A 216 -0.83 -0.47 28.20
C ALA A 216 -0.42 -0.83 29.64
N GLU A 217 0.23 -1.99 29.79
CA GLU A 217 0.65 -2.53 31.09
C GLU A 217 1.67 -1.61 31.81
N ASP A 218 2.49 -0.88 31.05
CA ASP A 218 3.49 0.04 31.61
C ASP A 218 2.86 1.30 32.22
N LYS A 219 1.64 1.63 31.81
CA LYS A 219 0.90 2.79 32.33
C LYS A 219 0.11 2.44 33.58
N GLU A 220 -0.47 1.24 33.62
CA GLU A 220 -1.19 0.74 34.79
C GLU A 220 -0.26 0.65 36.01
N LYS A 221 0.97 0.14 35.83
CA LYS A 221 2.00 0.05 36.88
C LYS A 221 2.55 1.38 37.39
N LYS A 222 2.27 2.51 36.73
CA LYS A 222 2.69 3.85 37.18
C LYS A 222 1.64 4.53 38.07
N HIS A 223 0.45 3.94 38.16
CA HIS A 223 -0.67 4.46 38.94
C HIS A 223 -1.01 3.59 40.17
N GLU A 224 -0.22 2.54 40.42
CA GLU A 224 -0.11 1.81 41.69
C GLU A 224 1.08 2.35 42.51
#